data_AF-A0A317XPF5-F1
#
_entry.id   AF-A0A317XPF5-F1
#
_cell.length_a   1.000
_cell.length_b   1.000
_cell.length_c   1.000
_cell.angle_alpha   90.00
_cell.angle_beta   90.00
_cell.angle_gamma   90.00
#
_symmetry.space_group_name_H-M   'P 1'
#
loop_
_entity.id
_entity.type
_entity.pdbx_description
1 polymer ?
#
loop_
_entity_poly.entity_id
_entity_poly.type
_entity_poly.pdbx_seq_one_letter_code
_entity_poly.pdbx_strand_id
1 'polypeptide(L)'
;MASTASSVALRQLRSAIRPRFASIPACSCSRLTSSAARGVHTSRQCKSAWPAGSAREEDDGSGPSSSHSQRSESVSSRPSKISVTSSSSSPSPSSTKGKARAIPFPPKSKTIAHLQANKEAGVPITCLTAYDLPTALSIRASDMDLCLIGDSLANVALGFGSTQLLTLDAMIHHCQAVQRGLSAALFSAAAAETLPVPLVIADMPFGSTFGSIDSAVSNVVRLVQETGIDGVKIEGSHEVLPLVRRLTDHGILVMGHIGLQPQRVGSTSGYRVQGKTAEQATGILQSAVALQEAGCFSIVLECIPTRLGEFISQRLRIPTIGIGAGSKTDGQILVMNDMLGDLTSAGHVIAGLAEHEDASPATSGPAPPVMCSDAPPPPKFVRNFAGPWSIGALRIAAVQAYVQAVRDRSFPDDDKEAYKINREEWRSFLDQHGTASPSS
;
A
#
# COMPACT_ATOMS: atom_id res chain seq x y z
N MET A 1 4.09 5.30 1.36
CA MET A 1 3.39 6.38 2.12
C MET A 1 3.86 6.41 3.57
N ALA A 2 4.00 7.58 4.18
CA ALA A 2 4.44 7.69 5.56
C ALA A 2 3.26 7.39 6.52
N SER A 3 3.40 6.36 7.35
CA SER A 3 2.48 6.16 8.48
C SER A 3 2.81 7.11 9.63
N THR A 4 1.80 7.45 10.44
CA THR A 4 1.99 8.19 11.69
C THR A 4 3.01 7.50 12.61
N ALA A 5 3.10 6.16 12.58
CA ALA A 5 4.09 5.34 13.29
C ALA A 5 5.52 5.89 13.18
N SER A 6 5.93 6.26 11.97
CA SER A 6 7.28 6.74 11.66
C SER A 6 7.56 8.14 12.22
N SER A 7 6.52 8.97 12.34
CA SER A 7 6.62 10.34 12.86
C SER A 7 6.50 10.43 14.39
N VAL A 8 5.69 9.53 14.98
CA VAL A 8 5.38 9.48 16.40
C VAL A 8 6.53 8.85 17.19
N ALA A 9 7.17 7.80 16.67
CA ALA A 9 8.32 7.16 17.31
C ALA A 9 9.47 8.16 17.58
N LEU A 10 9.75 9.08 16.64
CA LEU A 10 10.78 10.12 16.78
C LEU A 10 10.42 11.20 17.81
N ARG A 11 9.14 11.59 17.93
CA ARG A 11 8.70 12.55 18.96
C ARG A 11 8.70 11.93 20.35
N GLN A 12 8.27 10.67 20.47
CA GLN A 12 8.21 9.94 21.75
C GLN A 12 9.59 9.62 22.30
N LEU A 13 10.56 9.27 21.44
CA LEU A 13 11.98 9.15 21.84
C LEU A 13 12.51 10.48 22.41
N ARG A 14 12.18 11.61 21.78
CA ARG A 14 12.60 12.94 22.27
C ARG A 14 11.93 13.35 23.58
N SER A 15 10.69 12.97 23.82
CA SER A 15 10.00 13.26 25.09
C SER A 15 10.43 12.31 26.22
N ALA A 16 10.69 11.04 25.92
CA ALA A 16 11.15 10.05 26.87
C ALA A 16 12.63 10.25 27.28
N ILE A 17 13.46 10.80 26.38
CA ILE A 17 14.87 11.16 26.65
C ILE A 17 15.00 12.61 27.16
N ARG A 18 13.93 13.25 27.67
CA ARG A 18 14.15 14.40 28.55
C ARG A 18 14.76 13.87 29.84
N PRO A 19 16.02 14.21 30.20
CA PRO A 19 16.51 13.87 31.51
C PRO A 19 15.56 14.53 32.52
N ARG A 20 14.93 13.72 33.37
CA ARG A 20 14.41 14.20 34.65
C ARG A 20 15.62 14.67 35.44
N PHE A 21 16.13 15.87 35.16
CA PHE A 21 16.93 16.60 36.11
C PHE A 21 15.99 16.97 37.25
N ALA A 22 15.81 16.03 38.17
CA ALA A 22 15.40 16.37 39.52
C ALA A 22 16.44 17.38 40.03
N SER A 23 15.96 18.54 40.42
CA SER A 23 16.70 19.56 41.14
C SER A 23 17.40 18.92 42.34
N ILE A 24 18.69 18.65 42.20
CA ILE A 24 19.58 18.34 43.33
C ILE A 24 19.74 19.66 44.09
N PRO A 25 19.38 19.73 45.39
CA PRO A 25 19.61 20.93 46.17
C PRO A 25 21.11 21.18 46.27
N ALA A 26 21.54 22.40 45.97
CA ALA A 26 22.91 22.82 46.15
C ALA A 26 23.30 22.69 47.63
N CYS A 27 24.21 21.77 47.93
CA CYS A 27 24.88 21.69 49.23
C CYS A 27 26.31 22.21 49.04
N SER A 28 26.64 23.30 49.74
CA SER A 28 27.96 23.90 49.74
C SER A 28 28.93 23.06 50.57
N CYS A 29 30.09 22.68 50.03
CA CYS A 29 31.35 22.68 50.78
C CYS A 29 32.58 22.45 49.87
N SER A 30 33.40 23.49 49.81
CA SER A 30 34.88 23.52 49.81
C SER A 30 35.72 22.46 49.07
N ARG A 31 36.52 22.98 48.12
CA ARG A 31 37.95 22.71 47.82
C ARG A 31 38.44 21.25 47.88
N LEU A 32 39.00 20.76 46.77
CA LEU A 32 40.45 20.49 46.62
C LEU A 32 40.80 19.96 45.21
N THR A 33 41.73 20.68 44.58
CA THR A 33 42.82 20.24 43.68
C THR A 33 42.58 19.14 42.64
N SER A 34 42.67 19.56 41.38
CA SER A 34 43.07 18.75 40.24
C SER A 34 44.51 18.25 40.36
N SER A 35 44.72 16.94 40.33
CA SER A 35 45.99 16.35 39.90
C SER A 35 45.74 15.28 38.84
N ALA A 36 46.63 15.27 37.84
CA ALA A 36 46.60 14.38 36.70
C ALA A 36 47.16 13.00 37.05
N ALA A 37 46.60 11.93 36.49
CA ALA A 37 47.36 10.71 36.14
C ALA A 37 46.59 9.77 35.18
N ARG A 38 47.16 9.67 33.97
CA ARG A 38 47.37 8.49 33.11
C ARG A 38 46.63 7.17 33.42
N GLY A 39 45.96 6.68 32.37
CA GLY A 39 46.18 5.35 31.77
C GLY A 39 45.51 4.14 32.44
N VAL A 40 44.81 3.33 31.63
CA VAL A 40 44.97 1.86 31.55
C VAL A 40 44.13 1.36 30.37
N HIS A 41 44.81 0.70 29.43
CA HIS A 41 44.26 -0.22 28.44
C HIS A 41 43.60 -1.40 29.12
N THR A 42 42.44 -1.87 28.65
CA THR A 42 42.25 -3.31 28.38
C THR A 42 41.24 -3.52 27.25
N SER A 43 41.63 -4.42 26.36
CA SER A 43 40.90 -4.95 25.22
C SER A 43 39.89 -6.01 25.65
N ARG A 44 38.78 -6.14 24.91
CA ARG A 44 38.08 -7.42 24.71
C ARG A 44 37.28 -7.38 23.40
N GLN A 45 37.86 -7.98 22.37
CA GLN A 45 37.19 -8.41 21.14
C GLN A 45 36.23 -9.56 21.46
N CYS A 46 35.00 -9.49 20.96
CA CYS A 46 34.14 -10.66 20.79
C CYS A 46 34.07 -10.99 19.29
N LYS A 47 34.50 -12.21 18.96
CA LYS A 47 34.43 -12.82 17.63
C LYS A 47 33.02 -13.38 17.43
N SER A 48 32.35 -13.04 16.33
CA SER A 48 31.26 -13.85 15.78
C SER A 48 31.79 -14.60 14.55
N ALA A 49 31.66 -15.92 14.59
CA ALA A 49 32.06 -16.84 13.53
C ALA A 49 30.81 -17.40 12.86
N TRP A 50 30.72 -17.28 11.53
CA TRP A 50 29.89 -18.09 10.64
C TRP A 50 30.76 -18.44 9.42
N PRO A 51 30.90 -19.71 9.02
CA PRO A 51 31.78 -20.06 7.91
C PRO A 51 31.04 -20.02 6.57
N ALA A 52 31.71 -19.43 5.59
CA ALA A 52 31.51 -19.73 4.18
C ALA A 52 32.29 -21.01 3.82
N GLY A 53 31.72 -21.85 2.97
CA GLY A 53 32.39 -23.01 2.39
C GLY A 53 31.81 -23.34 1.02
N SER A 54 32.65 -23.20 -0.01
CA SER A 54 32.43 -23.49 -1.43
C SER A 54 33.34 -24.62 -1.89
N ALA A 55 32.83 -25.54 -2.72
CA ALA A 55 33.48 -26.39 -3.74
C ALA A 55 32.50 -27.55 -4.04
N ARG A 56 31.94 -27.84 -5.23
CA ARG A 56 32.44 -27.95 -6.61
C ARG A 56 33.62 -28.91 -6.75
N GLU A 57 33.28 -30.16 -7.05
CA GLU A 57 34.14 -31.13 -7.72
C GLU A 57 33.76 -31.20 -9.21
N GLU A 58 34.80 -31.30 -10.02
CA GLU A 58 34.83 -31.50 -11.46
C GLU A 58 34.61 -32.99 -11.79
N ASP A 59 34.00 -33.29 -12.93
CA ASP A 59 34.34 -34.51 -13.66
C ASP A 59 34.30 -34.23 -15.16
N ASP A 60 35.42 -34.56 -15.81
CA ASP A 60 35.77 -34.31 -17.20
C ASP A 60 35.41 -35.54 -18.06
N GLY A 61 34.89 -35.31 -19.27
CA GLY A 61 34.49 -36.40 -20.16
C GLY A 61 34.33 -35.98 -21.62
N SER A 62 35.46 -35.74 -22.27
CA SER A 62 35.62 -35.35 -23.67
C SER A 62 35.16 -36.40 -24.69
N GLY A 63 34.45 -35.97 -25.75
CA GLY A 63 34.82 -36.34 -27.13
C GLY A 63 33.75 -36.90 -28.09
N PRO A 64 33.94 -36.75 -29.42
CA PRO A 64 32.88 -36.25 -30.32
C PRO A 64 32.59 -37.13 -31.56
N SER A 65 31.50 -36.85 -32.29
CA SER A 65 31.34 -36.97 -33.77
C SER A 65 29.86 -36.71 -34.14
N SER A 66 29.54 -35.72 -34.99
CA SER A 66 29.35 -35.84 -36.45
C SER A 66 28.25 -36.87 -36.82
N SER A 67 27.31 -36.67 -37.73
CA SER A 67 27.14 -35.79 -38.89
C SER A 67 25.74 -36.10 -39.46
N HIS A 68 25.18 -35.18 -40.27
CA HIS A 68 24.28 -35.46 -41.40
C HIS A 68 22.94 -36.18 -41.12
N SER A 69 21.85 -35.99 -41.87
CA SER A 69 21.45 -35.10 -42.94
C SER A 69 19.98 -35.43 -43.22
N GLN A 70 19.23 -34.43 -43.68
CA GLN A 70 18.19 -34.56 -44.73
C GLN A 70 16.90 -35.33 -44.37
N ARG A 71 15.73 -34.66 -44.46
CA ARG A 71 14.78 -34.66 -45.62
C ARG A 71 13.98 -35.98 -45.60
N SER A 72 12.66 -36.07 -45.68
CA SER A 72 11.67 -35.39 -46.52
C SER A 72 10.27 -35.89 -46.13
N GLU A 73 9.28 -35.00 -46.25
CA GLU A 73 7.96 -35.16 -46.87
C GLU A 73 7.11 -36.44 -46.68
N SER A 74 5.89 -36.17 -46.19
CA SER A 74 4.56 -36.63 -46.66
C SER A 74 4.28 -38.12 -46.85
N VAL A 75 3.10 -38.56 -46.38
CA VAL A 75 2.02 -39.04 -47.25
C VAL A 75 0.78 -39.41 -46.41
N SER A 76 -0.34 -38.84 -46.86
CA SER A 76 -1.74 -39.21 -46.68
C SER A 76 -2.04 -40.72 -46.60
N SER A 77 -2.95 -41.13 -45.72
CA SER A 77 -4.11 -41.97 -46.10
C SER A 77 -5.07 -42.26 -44.94
N ARG A 78 -6.33 -41.84 -45.14
CA ARG A 78 -7.56 -42.51 -44.66
C ARG A 78 -8.07 -43.38 -45.83
N PRO A 79 -8.75 -44.53 -45.63
CA PRO A 79 -10.15 -44.57 -45.13
C PRO A 79 -10.42 -45.80 -44.21
N SER A 80 -11.53 -45.95 -43.49
CA SER A 80 -12.84 -46.36 -44.02
C SER A 80 -13.88 -46.47 -42.89
N LYS A 81 -15.15 -46.21 -43.27
CA LYS A 81 -16.37 -46.40 -42.46
C LYS A 81 -16.63 -47.87 -42.17
N ILE A 82 -17.04 -48.19 -40.95
CA ILE A 82 -17.82 -49.39 -40.64
C ILE A 82 -19.07 -48.94 -39.88
N SER A 83 -20.21 -49.21 -40.48
CA SER A 83 -21.55 -49.07 -39.92
C SER A 83 -22.01 -50.43 -39.40
N VAL A 84 -22.36 -50.52 -38.13
CA VAL A 84 -23.11 -51.65 -37.57
C VAL A 84 -24.24 -51.12 -36.71
N THR A 85 -25.47 -51.40 -37.15
CA THR A 85 -26.71 -51.26 -36.39
C THR A 85 -27.10 -52.63 -35.82
N SER A 86 -27.36 -52.72 -34.51
CA SER A 86 -28.50 -53.48 -33.96
C SER A 86 -28.49 -53.49 -32.42
N SER A 87 -29.53 -52.87 -31.86
CA SER A 87 -30.35 -53.29 -30.71
C SER A 87 -29.79 -54.24 -29.64
N SER A 88 -29.78 -53.76 -28.39
CA SER A 88 -30.33 -54.51 -27.25
C SER A 88 -30.64 -53.58 -26.08
N SER A 89 -31.87 -53.69 -25.61
CA SER A 89 -32.50 -53.01 -24.48
C SER A 89 -31.87 -53.35 -23.13
N SER A 90 -31.54 -52.33 -22.34
CA SER A 90 -31.25 -52.41 -20.90
C SER A 90 -31.89 -51.22 -20.17
N PRO A 91 -32.37 -51.40 -18.93
CA PRO A 91 -33.32 -50.51 -18.28
C PRO A 91 -32.69 -49.18 -17.89
N SER A 92 -33.44 -48.10 -18.11
CA SER A 92 -33.06 -46.73 -17.82
C SER A 92 -32.82 -46.51 -16.31
N PRO A 93 -31.63 -46.05 -15.87
CA PRO A 93 -31.54 -45.42 -14.58
C PRO A 93 -32.14 -44.02 -14.70
N SER A 94 -33.07 -43.70 -13.80
CA SER A 94 -33.68 -42.39 -13.62
C SER A 94 -32.61 -41.29 -13.67
N SER A 95 -32.56 -40.54 -14.77
CA SER A 95 -31.70 -39.37 -14.88
C SER A 95 -32.33 -38.24 -14.06
N THR A 96 -32.03 -38.20 -12.77
CA THR A 96 -32.10 -36.94 -12.03
C THR A 96 -31.06 -36.04 -12.67
N LYS A 97 -31.47 -35.20 -13.62
CA LYS A 97 -30.64 -34.13 -14.18
C LYS A 97 -30.28 -33.20 -13.03
N GLY A 98 -29.20 -33.52 -12.31
CA GLY A 98 -28.53 -32.57 -11.45
C GLY A 98 -28.16 -31.40 -12.35
N LYS A 99 -28.82 -30.26 -12.17
CA LYS A 99 -28.36 -29.01 -12.76
C LYS A 99 -26.93 -28.85 -12.27
N ALA A 100 -25.96 -28.98 -13.18
CA ALA A 100 -24.58 -28.64 -12.88
C ALA A 100 -24.61 -27.22 -12.30
N ARG A 101 -24.27 -27.09 -11.02
CA ARG A 101 -24.26 -25.81 -10.32
C ARG A 101 -23.24 -24.97 -11.06
N ALA A 102 -23.71 -24.00 -11.84
CA ALA A 102 -22.84 -23.11 -12.60
C ALA A 102 -21.80 -22.54 -11.64
N ILE A 103 -20.51 -22.68 -11.98
CA ILE A 103 -19.44 -22.06 -11.20
C ILE A 103 -19.73 -20.56 -11.24
N PRO A 104 -20.00 -19.90 -10.11
CA PRO A 104 -20.27 -18.48 -10.11
C PRO A 104 -19.07 -17.74 -10.70
N PHE A 105 -19.33 -16.87 -11.68
CA PHE A 105 -18.30 -16.02 -12.26
C PHE A 105 -17.62 -15.20 -11.14
N PRO A 106 -16.30 -14.96 -11.22
CA PRO A 106 -15.64 -14.09 -10.27
C PRO A 106 -16.31 -12.70 -10.28
N PRO A 107 -16.38 -12.01 -9.12
CA PRO A 107 -16.95 -10.68 -9.04
C PRO A 107 -16.21 -9.74 -10.00
N LYS A 108 -16.91 -8.81 -10.63
CA LYS A 108 -16.27 -7.82 -11.53
C LYS A 108 -15.29 -6.96 -10.73
N SER A 109 -14.06 -6.80 -11.23
CA SER A 109 -13.08 -5.86 -10.67
C SER A 109 -13.31 -4.45 -11.21
N LYS A 110 -13.05 -3.43 -10.39
CA LYS A 110 -12.98 -2.03 -10.82
C LYS A 110 -11.73 -1.83 -11.69
N THR A 111 -11.82 -0.94 -12.66
CA THR A 111 -10.76 -0.70 -13.66
C THR A 111 -10.35 0.76 -13.69
N ILE A 112 -9.29 1.09 -14.41
CA ILE A 112 -8.89 2.50 -14.63
C ILE A 112 -9.99 3.33 -15.29
N ALA A 113 -10.85 2.71 -16.12
CA ALA A 113 -11.98 3.40 -16.74
C ALA A 113 -13.04 3.83 -15.71
N HIS A 114 -13.26 3.01 -14.67
CA HIS A 114 -14.12 3.38 -13.55
C HIS A 114 -13.56 4.59 -12.79
N LEU A 115 -12.25 4.63 -12.55
CA LEU A 115 -11.60 5.77 -11.88
C LEU A 115 -11.67 7.04 -12.72
N GLN A 116 -11.46 6.92 -14.03
CA GLN A 116 -11.56 8.05 -14.95
C GLN A 116 -12.98 8.61 -14.99
N ALA A 117 -14.00 7.73 -15.05
CA ALA A 117 -15.40 8.14 -15.00
C ALA A 117 -15.74 8.85 -13.67
N ASN A 118 -15.20 8.39 -12.55
CA ASN A 118 -15.36 9.05 -11.26
C ASN A 118 -14.77 10.46 -11.24
N LYS A 119 -13.54 10.65 -11.78
CA LYS A 119 -12.93 11.97 -11.91
C LYS A 119 -13.79 12.90 -12.77
N GLU A 120 -14.22 12.44 -13.93
CA GLU A 120 -15.04 13.23 -14.87
C GLU A 120 -16.40 13.61 -14.28
N ALA A 121 -17.00 12.72 -13.48
CA ALA A 121 -18.25 12.96 -12.76
C ALA A 121 -18.06 13.77 -11.46
N GLY A 122 -16.82 14.07 -11.06
CA GLY A 122 -16.50 14.73 -9.79
C GLY A 122 -16.77 13.88 -8.55
N VAL A 123 -16.95 12.56 -8.70
CA VAL A 123 -17.18 11.59 -7.64
C VAL A 123 -15.84 11.22 -6.99
N PRO A 124 -15.59 11.57 -5.71
CA PRO A 124 -14.29 11.35 -5.08
C PRO A 124 -13.90 9.88 -5.02
N ILE A 125 -12.71 9.52 -5.48
CA ILE A 125 -12.20 8.14 -5.50
C ILE A 125 -11.73 7.72 -4.11
N THR A 126 -12.16 6.55 -3.65
CA THR A 126 -11.77 6.03 -2.32
C THR A 126 -10.64 5.02 -2.43
N CYS A 127 -9.57 5.21 -1.65
CA CYS A 127 -8.44 4.29 -1.58
C CYS A 127 -8.03 4.01 -0.14
N LEU A 128 -7.64 2.77 0.16
CA LEU A 128 -7.15 2.41 1.49
C LEU A 128 -6.05 1.36 1.39
N THR A 129 -5.10 1.39 2.32
CA THR A 129 -4.05 0.36 2.33
C THR A 129 -4.56 -0.98 2.86
N ALA A 130 -3.94 -2.07 2.39
CA ALA A 130 -4.07 -3.39 2.99
C ALA A 130 -2.71 -4.10 2.98
N TYR A 131 -2.54 -5.06 3.88
CA TYR A 131 -1.29 -5.82 4.00
C TYR A 131 -1.52 -7.27 4.45
N ASP A 132 -2.76 -7.65 4.76
CA ASP A 132 -3.09 -9.01 5.22
C ASP A 132 -4.55 -9.38 4.90
N LEU A 133 -4.94 -10.59 5.30
CA LEU A 133 -6.30 -11.09 5.11
C LEU A 133 -7.35 -10.23 5.83
N PRO A 134 -7.24 -9.90 7.13
CA PRO A 134 -8.23 -9.06 7.82
C PRO A 134 -8.43 -7.67 7.20
N THR A 135 -7.36 -7.00 6.79
CA THR A 135 -7.45 -5.68 6.14
C THR A 135 -8.10 -5.77 4.76
N ALA A 136 -7.74 -6.79 3.97
CA ALA A 136 -8.39 -7.08 2.69
C ALA A 136 -9.90 -7.34 2.84
N LEU A 137 -10.30 -8.17 3.80
CA LEU A 137 -11.72 -8.45 4.08
C LEU A 137 -12.49 -7.19 4.51
N SER A 138 -11.82 -6.27 5.20
CA SER A 138 -12.43 -5.01 5.65
C SER A 138 -12.67 -4.06 4.48
N ILE A 139 -11.73 -3.98 3.56
CA ILE A 139 -11.91 -3.26 2.28
C ILE A 139 -13.04 -3.89 1.48
N ARG A 140 -13.13 -5.22 1.46
CA ARG A 140 -14.14 -5.94 0.67
C ARG A 140 -15.58 -5.73 1.13
N ALA A 141 -15.76 -5.27 2.37
CA ALA A 141 -17.05 -4.96 2.99
C ALA A 141 -17.59 -3.55 2.65
N SER A 142 -16.88 -2.78 1.83
CA SER A 142 -17.28 -1.44 1.38
C SER A 142 -17.06 -1.25 -0.12
N ASP A 143 -17.69 -0.23 -0.71
CA ASP A 143 -17.56 0.08 -2.14
C ASP A 143 -16.24 0.85 -2.43
N MET A 144 -15.12 0.25 -2.02
CA MET A 144 -13.79 0.82 -2.19
C MET A 144 -13.41 0.83 -3.68
N ASP A 145 -12.83 1.92 -4.19
CA ASP A 145 -12.38 1.97 -5.58
C ASP A 145 -10.99 1.35 -5.78
N LEU A 146 -10.08 1.66 -4.88
CA LEU A 146 -8.67 1.28 -4.95
C LEU A 146 -8.21 0.60 -3.65
N CYS A 147 -7.45 -0.47 -3.77
CA CYS A 147 -6.70 -1.07 -2.67
C CYS A 147 -5.21 -0.91 -2.94
N LEU A 148 -4.46 -0.31 -2.01
CA LEU A 148 -3.01 -0.20 -2.12
C LEU A 148 -2.31 -1.13 -1.14
N ILE A 149 -1.54 -2.09 -1.65
CA ILE A 149 -0.59 -2.86 -0.84
C ILE A 149 0.68 -2.01 -0.71
N GLY A 150 0.66 -1.12 0.28
CA GLY A 150 1.66 -0.06 0.43
C GLY A 150 2.88 -0.50 1.24
N ASP A 151 4.04 0.07 0.91
CA ASP A 151 5.29 -0.14 1.64
C ASP A 151 5.26 0.35 3.10
N SER A 152 4.23 1.13 3.46
CA SER A 152 3.88 1.50 4.84
C SER A 152 3.73 0.28 5.76
N LEU A 153 3.44 -0.91 5.22
CA LEU A 153 3.42 -2.17 5.97
C LEU A 153 4.74 -2.46 6.70
N ALA A 154 5.86 -1.93 6.19
CA ALA A 154 7.15 -1.98 6.86
C ALA A 154 7.06 -1.43 8.29
N ASN A 155 6.34 -0.33 8.47
CA ASN A 155 6.17 0.31 9.77
C ASN A 155 5.03 -0.35 10.56
N VAL A 156 3.83 -0.37 9.99
CA VAL A 156 2.61 -0.69 10.75
C VAL A 156 2.38 -2.17 10.96
N ALA A 157 2.97 -3.04 10.13
CA ALA A 157 2.82 -4.49 10.24
C ALA A 157 4.11 -5.18 10.70
N LEU A 158 5.28 -4.68 10.26
CA LEU A 158 6.58 -5.32 10.53
C LEU A 158 7.44 -4.60 11.58
N GLY A 159 7.04 -3.39 12.00
CA GLY A 159 7.76 -2.64 13.04
C GLY A 159 9.13 -2.10 12.62
N PHE A 160 9.44 -2.06 11.33
CA PHE A 160 10.66 -1.42 10.83
C PHE A 160 10.62 0.08 11.09
N GLY A 161 11.80 0.67 11.39
CA GLY A 161 11.94 2.12 11.57
C GLY A 161 11.87 2.94 10.27
N SER A 162 11.88 2.27 9.11
CA SER A 162 11.86 2.89 7.78
C SER A 162 11.29 1.93 6.75
N THR A 163 10.57 2.46 5.75
CA THR A 163 10.07 1.66 4.61
C THR A 163 11.20 1.15 3.71
N GLN A 164 12.40 1.74 3.81
CA GLN A 164 13.59 1.32 3.06
C GLN A 164 14.08 -0.09 3.38
N LEU A 165 13.67 -0.64 4.54
CA LEU A 165 14.07 -1.99 4.96
C LEU A 165 13.18 -3.10 4.35
N LEU A 166 12.11 -2.72 3.66
CA LEU A 166 11.18 -3.68 3.08
C LEU A 166 11.75 -4.30 1.80
N THR A 167 11.78 -5.62 1.72
CA THR A 167 12.25 -6.36 0.54
C THR A 167 11.13 -6.62 -0.46
N LEU A 168 11.50 -6.92 -1.71
CA LEU A 168 10.54 -7.35 -2.74
C LEU A 168 9.81 -8.65 -2.34
N ASP A 169 10.51 -9.60 -1.72
CA ASP A 169 9.90 -10.86 -1.28
C ASP A 169 8.86 -10.65 -0.18
N ALA A 170 9.15 -9.74 0.77
CA ALA A 170 8.17 -9.36 1.79
C ALA A 170 6.95 -8.70 1.15
N MET A 171 7.16 -7.79 0.17
CA MET A 171 6.06 -7.18 -0.57
C MET A 171 5.20 -8.23 -1.29
N ILE A 172 5.81 -9.17 -2.02
CA ILE A 172 5.12 -10.28 -2.70
C ILE A 172 4.29 -11.09 -1.71
N HIS A 173 4.87 -11.47 -0.57
CA HIS A 173 4.18 -12.25 0.46
C HIS A 173 2.91 -11.53 0.97
N HIS A 174 3.00 -10.24 1.27
CA HIS A 174 1.85 -9.44 1.72
C HIS A 174 0.82 -9.24 0.61
N CYS A 175 1.24 -9.03 -0.63
CA CYS A 175 0.34 -8.95 -1.78
C CYS A 175 -0.47 -10.24 -1.95
N GLN A 176 0.18 -11.40 -1.85
CA GLN A 176 -0.51 -12.70 -1.91
C GLN A 176 -1.53 -12.87 -0.77
N ALA A 177 -1.21 -12.40 0.44
CA ALA A 177 -2.14 -12.45 1.57
C ALA A 177 -3.39 -11.57 1.34
N VAL A 178 -3.19 -10.35 0.84
CA VAL A 178 -4.28 -9.43 0.49
C VAL A 178 -5.16 -10.00 -0.62
N GLN A 179 -4.54 -10.55 -1.66
CA GLN A 179 -5.24 -11.13 -2.81
C GLN A 179 -6.13 -12.31 -2.42
N ARG A 180 -5.67 -13.18 -1.51
CA ARG A 180 -6.50 -14.25 -0.94
C ARG A 180 -7.74 -13.70 -0.22
N GLY A 181 -7.64 -12.53 0.41
CA GLY A 181 -8.76 -11.86 1.07
C GLY A 181 -9.73 -11.21 0.09
N LEU A 182 -9.23 -10.42 -0.86
CA LEU A 182 -10.08 -9.71 -1.83
C LEU A 182 -10.81 -10.67 -2.78
N SER A 183 -10.17 -11.79 -3.11
CA SER A 183 -10.67 -12.82 -4.05
C SER A 183 -11.19 -14.09 -3.36
N ALA A 184 -11.50 -14.03 -2.06
CA ALA A 184 -11.95 -15.20 -1.32
C ALA A 184 -13.19 -15.82 -1.99
N ALA A 185 -13.16 -17.13 -2.27
CA ALA A 185 -14.20 -17.84 -3.03
C ALA A 185 -15.61 -17.75 -2.41
N LEU A 186 -15.70 -17.49 -1.10
CA LEU A 186 -16.96 -17.28 -0.41
C LEU A 186 -17.74 -16.07 -0.94
N PHE A 187 -17.05 -15.04 -1.43
CA PHE A 187 -17.70 -13.87 -2.04
C PHE A 187 -18.43 -14.25 -3.35
N SER A 188 -17.85 -15.11 -4.19
CA SER A 188 -18.52 -15.58 -5.40
C SER A 188 -19.72 -16.50 -5.10
N ALA A 189 -19.68 -17.22 -3.97
CA ALA A 189 -20.74 -18.14 -3.56
C ALA A 189 -21.95 -17.42 -2.92
N ALA A 190 -21.76 -16.22 -2.37
CA ALA A 190 -22.82 -15.36 -1.87
C ALA A 190 -23.55 -14.72 -3.07
N ALA A 191 -24.55 -15.43 -3.60
CA ALA A 191 -25.21 -15.19 -4.87
C ALA A 191 -26.13 -13.93 -4.95
N ALA A 192 -25.90 -12.92 -4.12
CA ALA A 192 -26.57 -11.63 -4.18
C ALA A 192 -25.69 -10.57 -3.50
N GLU A 193 -25.40 -9.46 -4.17
CA GLU A 193 -24.87 -8.22 -3.55
C GLU A 193 -23.39 -8.14 -3.18
N THR A 194 -22.53 -9.03 -3.68
CA THR A 194 -21.08 -8.81 -3.50
C THR A 194 -20.63 -7.63 -4.36
N LEU A 195 -20.16 -6.55 -3.70
CA LEU A 195 -19.60 -5.35 -4.34
C LEU A 195 -18.47 -5.72 -5.32
N PRO A 196 -18.12 -4.87 -6.30
CA PRO A 196 -16.94 -5.09 -7.15
C PRO A 196 -15.64 -5.21 -6.33
N VAL A 197 -14.66 -5.97 -6.84
CA VAL A 197 -13.30 -5.98 -6.26
C VAL A 197 -12.65 -4.62 -6.57
N PRO A 198 -12.01 -3.92 -5.62
CA PRO A 198 -11.27 -2.70 -5.93
C PRO A 198 -10.11 -2.97 -6.89
N LEU A 199 -9.66 -1.96 -7.62
CA LEU A 199 -8.44 -2.05 -8.40
C LEU A 199 -7.24 -2.16 -7.43
N VAL A 200 -6.42 -3.19 -7.58
CA VAL A 200 -5.35 -3.55 -6.62
C VAL A 200 -4.00 -3.10 -7.15
N ILE A 201 -3.39 -2.15 -6.45
CA ILE A 201 -2.07 -1.63 -6.75
C ILE A 201 -1.12 -2.04 -5.62
N ALA A 202 0.12 -2.40 -5.94
CA ALA A 202 1.17 -2.60 -4.92
C ALA A 202 2.33 -1.63 -5.09
N ASP A 203 2.94 -1.24 -3.99
CA ASP A 203 4.17 -0.46 -4.04
C ASP A 203 5.34 -1.28 -4.58
N MET A 204 6.18 -0.64 -5.39
CA MET A 204 7.55 -1.13 -5.59
C MET A 204 8.39 -0.73 -4.37
N PRO A 205 8.96 -1.69 -3.61
CA PRO A 205 9.75 -1.35 -2.43
C PRO A 205 11.06 -0.65 -2.80
N PHE A 206 11.63 0.09 -1.85
CA PHE A 206 12.91 0.78 -2.04
C PHE A 206 13.99 -0.15 -2.61
N GLY A 207 14.75 0.34 -3.58
CA GLY A 207 15.80 -0.44 -4.24
C GLY A 207 15.33 -1.36 -5.36
N SER A 208 14.05 -1.78 -5.38
CA SER A 208 13.55 -2.74 -6.38
C SER A 208 13.42 -2.17 -7.80
N THR A 209 13.41 -0.85 -7.94
CA THR A 209 13.38 -0.14 -9.22
C THR A 209 14.70 0.55 -9.54
N PHE A 210 15.74 0.33 -8.72
CA PHE A 210 17.06 0.91 -8.95
C PHE A 210 17.88 0.03 -9.90
N GLY A 211 18.86 0.64 -10.56
CA GLY A 211 19.73 -0.05 -11.52
C GLY A 211 19.27 0.14 -12.96
N SER A 212 19.43 -0.89 -13.80
CA SER A 212 19.01 -0.84 -15.19
C SER A 212 17.49 -0.91 -15.32
N ILE A 213 16.95 -0.30 -16.40
CA ILE A 213 15.53 -0.36 -16.73
C ILE A 213 15.06 -1.82 -16.82
N ASP A 214 15.83 -2.70 -17.47
CA ASP A 214 15.42 -4.11 -17.65
C ASP A 214 15.37 -4.87 -16.31
N SER A 215 16.27 -4.60 -15.37
CA SER A 215 16.23 -5.18 -14.02
C SER A 215 14.99 -4.69 -13.26
N ALA A 216 14.69 -3.39 -13.32
CA ALA A 216 13.50 -2.83 -12.70
C ALA A 216 12.20 -3.40 -13.31
N VAL A 217 12.14 -3.54 -14.64
CA VAL A 217 11.01 -4.19 -15.34
C VAL A 217 10.86 -5.64 -14.88
N SER A 218 11.95 -6.40 -14.77
CA SER A 218 11.92 -7.79 -14.28
C SER A 218 11.33 -7.87 -12.87
N ASN A 219 11.69 -6.94 -11.98
CA ASN A 219 11.16 -6.89 -10.62
C ASN A 219 9.66 -6.56 -10.59
N VAL A 220 9.20 -5.64 -11.43
CA VAL A 220 7.77 -5.31 -11.58
C VAL A 220 6.99 -6.50 -12.12
N VAL A 221 7.49 -7.14 -13.19
CA VAL A 221 6.85 -8.33 -13.79
C VAL A 221 6.76 -9.45 -12.76
N ARG A 222 7.82 -9.69 -12.00
CA ARG A 222 7.84 -10.67 -10.92
C ARG A 222 6.76 -10.38 -9.87
N LEU A 223 6.66 -9.13 -9.40
CA LEU A 223 5.62 -8.73 -8.45
C LEU A 223 4.21 -8.97 -9.00
N VAL A 224 3.94 -8.58 -10.25
CA VAL A 224 2.63 -8.77 -10.88
C VAL A 224 2.30 -10.26 -11.05
N GLN A 225 3.22 -11.07 -11.58
CA GLN A 225 2.98 -12.49 -11.86
C GLN A 225 2.83 -13.34 -10.60
N GLU A 226 3.63 -13.08 -9.56
CA GLU A 226 3.59 -13.88 -8.33
C GLU A 226 2.41 -13.53 -7.41
N THR A 227 1.72 -12.41 -7.67
CA THR A 227 0.68 -11.88 -6.76
C THR A 227 -0.68 -11.67 -7.43
N GLY A 228 -0.71 -11.47 -8.75
CA GLY A 228 -1.93 -11.18 -9.51
C GLY A 228 -2.52 -9.79 -9.28
N ILE A 229 -1.76 -8.84 -8.73
CA ILE A 229 -2.18 -7.43 -8.63
C ILE A 229 -2.40 -6.81 -10.02
N ASP A 230 -3.18 -5.73 -10.09
CA ASP A 230 -3.52 -5.08 -11.35
C ASP A 230 -2.44 -4.11 -11.84
N GLY A 231 -1.62 -3.58 -10.92
CA GLY A 231 -0.59 -2.59 -11.25
C GLY A 231 0.33 -2.25 -10.10
N VAL A 232 1.26 -1.32 -10.35
CA VAL A 232 2.28 -0.90 -9.37
C VAL A 232 2.24 0.59 -9.08
N LYS A 233 2.64 0.98 -7.86
CA LYS A 233 2.93 2.35 -7.48
C LYS A 233 4.44 2.56 -7.40
N ILE A 234 4.93 3.65 -8.01
CA ILE A 234 6.35 3.99 -8.05
C ILE A 234 6.57 5.41 -7.53
N GLU A 235 7.47 5.55 -6.54
CA GLU A 235 7.89 6.85 -6.01
C GLU A 235 9.02 7.45 -6.86
N GLY A 236 8.76 8.60 -7.46
CA GLY A 236 9.77 9.35 -8.19
C GLY A 236 9.20 10.47 -9.03
N SER A 237 10.09 11.34 -9.52
CA SER A 237 9.82 12.42 -10.45
C SER A 237 10.46 12.10 -11.81
N HIS A 238 11.26 13.01 -12.37
CA HIS A 238 11.83 12.91 -13.71
C HIS A 238 12.72 11.67 -13.91
N GLU A 239 13.40 11.23 -12.86
CA GLU A 239 14.32 10.11 -12.89
C GLU A 239 13.64 8.75 -13.11
N VAL A 240 12.34 8.61 -12.80
CA VAL A 240 11.61 7.35 -13.02
C VAL A 240 10.88 7.30 -14.37
N LEU A 241 10.80 8.41 -15.10
CA LEU A 241 10.04 8.49 -16.35
C LEU A 241 10.46 7.46 -17.41
N PRO A 242 11.77 7.13 -17.61
CA PRO A 242 12.15 6.09 -18.54
C PRO A 242 11.57 4.72 -18.18
N LEU A 243 11.53 4.38 -16.88
CA LEU A 243 10.94 3.14 -16.39
C LEU A 243 9.42 3.17 -16.56
N VAL A 244 8.76 4.27 -16.18
CA VAL A 244 7.30 4.41 -16.29
C VAL A 244 6.86 4.18 -17.74
N ARG A 245 7.50 4.84 -18.72
CA ARG A 245 7.19 4.65 -20.15
C ARG A 245 7.37 3.19 -20.58
N ARG A 246 8.47 2.56 -20.18
CA ARG A 246 8.74 1.15 -20.53
C ARG A 246 7.67 0.22 -19.98
N LEU A 247 7.20 0.45 -18.75
CA LEU A 247 6.16 -0.37 -18.12
C LEU A 247 4.81 -0.15 -18.80
N THR A 248 4.44 1.10 -19.08
CA THR A 248 3.15 1.45 -19.68
C THR A 248 3.07 1.01 -21.14
N ASP A 249 4.17 1.07 -21.90
CA ASP A 249 4.30 0.48 -23.25
C ASP A 249 4.07 -1.04 -23.26
N HIS A 250 4.30 -1.72 -22.14
CA HIS A 250 4.02 -3.15 -21.95
C HIS A 250 2.66 -3.43 -21.33
N GLY A 251 1.81 -2.40 -21.17
CA GLY A 251 0.46 -2.54 -20.60
C GLY A 251 0.43 -2.70 -19.08
N ILE A 252 1.54 -2.46 -18.38
CA ILE A 252 1.58 -2.50 -16.91
C ILE A 252 1.01 -1.17 -16.39
N LEU A 253 0.00 -1.25 -15.54
CA LEU A 253 -0.60 -0.07 -14.91
C LEU A 253 0.38 0.52 -13.89
N VAL A 254 0.69 1.81 -14.05
CA VAL A 254 1.57 2.54 -13.13
C VAL A 254 0.82 3.70 -12.47
N MET A 255 0.81 3.71 -11.15
CA MET A 255 0.42 4.85 -10.32
C MET A 255 1.69 5.61 -9.91
N GLY A 256 1.78 6.90 -10.26
CA GLY A 256 2.89 7.75 -9.82
C GLY A 256 2.75 8.16 -8.35
N HIS A 257 3.86 8.54 -7.70
CA HIS A 257 3.82 9.11 -6.36
C HIS A 257 4.84 10.26 -6.23
N ILE A 258 4.33 11.48 -5.98
CA ILE A 258 5.10 12.71 -5.79
C ILE A 258 4.64 13.50 -4.55
N GLY A 259 5.40 14.54 -4.19
CA GLY A 259 5.28 15.21 -2.91
C GLY A 259 6.29 14.61 -1.94
N LEU A 260 5.87 14.30 -0.72
CA LEU A 260 6.71 13.58 0.24
C LEU A 260 6.84 12.11 -0.20
N GLN A 261 8.08 11.67 -0.45
CA GLN A 261 8.40 10.30 -0.86
C GLN A 261 9.15 9.58 0.28
N PRO A 262 8.46 8.76 1.11
CA PRO A 262 9.03 8.08 2.27
C PRO A 262 10.26 7.24 1.97
N GLN A 263 10.33 6.60 0.80
CA GLN A 263 11.50 5.83 0.38
C GLN A 263 12.76 6.69 0.25
N ARG A 264 12.58 8.02 0.14
CA ARG A 264 13.64 9.02 -0.02
C ARG A 264 13.76 9.94 1.19
N VAL A 265 13.20 9.57 2.34
CA VAL A 265 13.15 10.41 3.56
C VAL A 265 14.52 10.92 4.02
N GLY A 266 15.59 10.18 3.75
CA GLY A 266 16.98 10.62 4.01
C GLY A 266 17.36 11.87 3.20
N SER A 267 16.92 11.98 1.95
CA SER A 267 17.16 13.14 1.09
C SER A 267 16.32 14.36 1.49
N THR A 268 15.11 14.15 2.01
CA THR A 268 14.20 15.22 2.45
C THR A 268 14.43 15.66 3.90
N SER A 269 15.43 15.08 4.59
CA SER A 269 15.72 15.34 6.00
C SER A 269 14.51 15.14 6.93
N GLY A 270 13.76 14.06 6.68
CA GLY A 270 12.58 13.67 7.45
C GLY A 270 11.25 13.85 6.71
N TYR A 271 10.17 13.51 7.41
CA TYR A 271 8.78 13.65 6.94
C TYR A 271 8.32 15.10 7.09
N ARG A 272 8.41 15.87 6.00
CA ARG A 272 8.06 17.29 5.97
C ARG A 272 7.11 17.57 4.81
N VAL A 273 6.26 18.57 5.00
CA VAL A 273 5.41 19.12 3.93
C VAL A 273 6.27 19.63 2.78
N GLN A 274 5.92 19.24 1.56
CA GLN A 274 6.57 19.66 0.31
C GLN A 274 5.76 20.75 -0.41
N GLY A 275 6.36 21.48 -1.35
CA GLY A 275 5.63 22.48 -2.14
C GLY A 275 5.23 23.73 -1.35
N LYS A 276 6.02 24.11 -0.34
CA LYS A 276 5.73 25.29 0.51
C LYS A 276 6.14 26.61 -0.15
N THR A 277 7.06 26.55 -1.11
CA THR A 277 7.49 27.69 -1.92
C THR A 277 7.00 27.55 -3.35
N ALA A 278 6.91 28.66 -4.08
CA ALA A 278 6.52 28.69 -5.48
C ALA A 278 7.40 27.78 -6.34
N GLU A 279 8.71 27.79 -6.10
CA GLU A 279 9.68 26.92 -6.80
C GLU A 279 9.40 25.43 -6.56
N GLN A 280 9.21 25.02 -5.30
CA GLN A 280 8.89 23.63 -4.98
C GLN A 280 7.54 23.21 -5.57
N ALA A 281 6.54 24.10 -5.51
CA ALA A 281 5.23 23.86 -6.09
C ALA A 281 5.31 23.69 -7.61
N THR A 282 6.10 24.52 -8.30
CA THR A 282 6.40 24.40 -9.73
C THR A 282 7.05 23.05 -10.05
N GLY A 283 8.05 22.63 -9.28
CA GLY A 283 8.71 21.34 -9.49
C GLY A 283 7.76 20.15 -9.34
N ILE A 284 6.86 20.18 -8.34
CA ILE A 284 5.84 19.15 -8.14
C ILE A 284 4.86 19.13 -9.31
N LEU A 285 4.37 20.29 -9.76
CA LEU A 285 3.48 20.39 -10.92
C LEU A 285 4.14 19.81 -12.19
N GLN A 286 5.38 20.19 -12.47
CA GLN A 286 6.14 19.69 -13.62
C GLN A 286 6.33 18.17 -13.54
N SER A 287 6.63 17.65 -12.36
CA SER A 287 6.72 16.20 -12.11
C SER A 287 5.40 15.50 -12.41
N ALA A 288 4.29 16.07 -11.95
CA ALA A 288 2.95 15.50 -12.12
C ALA A 288 2.56 15.42 -13.60
N VAL A 289 2.78 16.51 -14.34
CA VAL A 289 2.55 16.54 -15.79
C VAL A 289 3.45 15.53 -16.50
N ALA A 290 4.74 15.47 -16.16
CA ALA A 290 5.67 14.55 -16.81
C ALA A 290 5.33 13.08 -16.55
N LEU A 291 4.86 12.73 -15.34
CA LEU A 291 4.39 11.38 -15.01
C LEU A 291 3.11 11.01 -15.79
N GLN A 292 2.17 11.95 -15.93
CA GLN A 292 1.00 11.75 -16.78
C GLN A 292 1.42 11.46 -18.24
N GLU A 293 2.28 12.29 -18.81
CA GLU A 293 2.74 12.10 -20.20
C GLU A 293 3.62 10.84 -20.37
N ALA A 294 4.19 10.30 -19.29
CA ALA A 294 4.87 9.01 -19.31
C ALA A 294 3.91 7.80 -19.26
N GLY A 295 2.62 8.04 -19.03
CA GLY A 295 1.57 7.02 -19.07
C GLY A 295 1.06 6.55 -17.71
N CYS A 296 1.38 7.24 -16.60
CA CYS A 296 0.73 6.95 -15.33
C CYS A 296 -0.80 7.08 -15.47
N PHE A 297 -1.56 6.12 -14.94
CA PHE A 297 -3.03 6.20 -14.96
C PHE A 297 -3.60 7.02 -13.79
N SER A 298 -2.81 7.24 -12.75
CA SER A 298 -3.16 8.02 -11.56
C SER A 298 -1.87 8.47 -10.85
N ILE A 299 -1.96 9.51 -10.01
CA ILE A 299 -0.84 10.01 -9.22
C ILE A 299 -1.26 10.23 -7.76
N VAL A 300 -0.48 9.67 -6.82
CA VAL A 300 -0.57 10.02 -5.39
C VAL A 300 0.15 11.34 -5.13
N LEU A 301 -0.53 12.25 -4.42
CA LEU A 301 0.02 13.51 -3.92
C LEU A 301 0.11 13.43 -2.39
N GLU A 302 1.33 13.33 -1.86
CA GLU A 302 1.55 13.16 -0.41
C GLU A 302 2.12 14.43 0.24
N CYS A 303 1.49 14.89 1.31
CA CYS A 303 1.97 15.96 2.20
C CYS A 303 2.29 17.27 1.46
N ILE A 304 1.33 17.81 0.70
CA ILE A 304 1.44 19.08 -0.04
C ILE A 304 0.31 20.05 0.36
N PRO A 305 0.45 21.37 0.14
CA PRO A 305 -0.62 22.32 0.42
C PRO A 305 -1.91 22.05 -0.36
N THR A 306 -3.08 22.26 0.28
CA THR A 306 -4.41 22.05 -0.33
C THR A 306 -4.57 22.73 -1.68
N ARG A 307 -4.15 24.00 -1.78
CA ARG A 307 -4.26 24.77 -3.02
C ARG A 307 -3.43 24.20 -4.16
N LEU A 308 -2.27 23.63 -3.84
CA LEU A 308 -1.42 22.96 -4.82
C LEU A 308 -2.04 21.63 -5.26
N GLY A 309 -2.59 20.85 -4.30
CA GLY A 309 -3.33 19.62 -4.59
C GLY A 309 -4.52 19.87 -5.53
N GLU A 310 -5.34 20.88 -5.23
CA GLU A 310 -6.45 21.34 -6.08
C GLU A 310 -5.96 21.71 -7.49
N PHE A 311 -4.95 22.57 -7.57
CA PHE A 311 -4.43 23.06 -8.85
C PHE A 311 -3.91 21.93 -9.74
N ILE A 312 -3.13 21.00 -9.17
CA ILE A 312 -2.61 19.84 -9.91
C ILE A 312 -3.78 18.96 -10.39
N SER A 313 -4.78 18.72 -9.54
CA SER A 313 -5.91 17.84 -9.87
C SER A 313 -6.75 18.39 -11.02
N GLN A 314 -6.96 19.71 -11.05
CA GLN A 314 -7.62 20.41 -12.16
C GLN A 314 -6.78 20.44 -13.43
N ARG A 315 -5.44 20.45 -13.31
CA ARG A 315 -4.52 20.52 -14.45
C ARG A 315 -4.31 19.18 -15.14
N LEU A 316 -4.42 18.07 -14.40
CA LEU A 316 -4.22 16.72 -14.89
C LEU A 316 -5.51 16.10 -15.44
N ARG A 317 -5.36 15.29 -16.49
CA ARG A 317 -6.42 14.48 -17.11
C ARG A 317 -6.69 13.19 -16.32
N ILE A 318 -5.65 12.66 -15.67
CA ILE A 318 -5.70 11.45 -14.85
C ILE A 318 -6.07 11.76 -13.38
N PRO A 319 -6.64 10.81 -12.62
CA PRO A 319 -6.96 10.98 -11.22
C PRO A 319 -5.77 11.24 -10.30
N THR A 320 -5.91 12.20 -9.41
CA THR A 320 -5.03 12.42 -8.26
C THR A 320 -5.61 11.82 -6.99
N ILE A 321 -4.78 11.13 -6.21
CA ILE A 321 -5.15 10.55 -4.92
C ILE A 321 -4.37 11.27 -3.81
N GLY A 322 -5.08 11.99 -2.95
CA GLY A 322 -4.47 12.80 -1.89
C GLY A 322 -4.22 12.01 -0.61
N ILE A 323 -3.09 12.31 0.04
CA ILE A 323 -2.85 11.99 1.46
C ILE A 323 -2.12 13.16 2.10
N GLY A 324 -2.86 13.95 2.90
CA GLY A 324 -2.37 15.26 3.35
C GLY A 324 -2.15 16.22 2.18
N ALA A 325 -3.05 16.21 1.19
CA ALA A 325 -3.07 17.11 0.03
C ALA A 325 -4.39 17.91 -0.10
N GLY A 326 -5.24 17.84 0.92
CA GLY A 326 -6.53 18.53 0.99
C GLY A 326 -7.69 17.83 0.27
N SER A 327 -8.90 18.36 0.45
CA SER A 327 -10.18 17.76 0.01
C SER A 327 -10.45 17.85 -1.50
N LYS A 328 -9.59 18.58 -2.21
CA LYS A 328 -9.78 18.96 -3.60
C LYS A 328 -8.98 18.12 -4.60
N THR A 329 -8.32 17.06 -4.14
CA THR A 329 -7.87 15.98 -5.03
C THR A 329 -9.04 15.15 -5.55
N ASP A 330 -8.81 14.36 -6.60
CA ASP A 330 -9.88 13.53 -7.20
C ASP A 330 -10.26 12.33 -6.32
N GLY A 331 -9.39 11.95 -5.38
CA GLY A 331 -9.64 10.92 -4.39
C GLY A 331 -8.75 11.07 -3.17
N GLN A 332 -8.92 10.17 -2.21
CA GLN A 332 -8.16 10.16 -0.95
C GLN A 332 -7.62 8.76 -0.66
N ILE A 333 -6.50 8.72 0.04
CA ILE A 333 -5.92 7.49 0.60
C ILE A 333 -5.47 7.69 2.05
N LEU A 334 -5.64 6.65 2.87
CA LEU A 334 -5.04 6.56 4.20
C LEU A 334 -4.37 5.22 4.42
N VAL A 335 -3.43 5.18 5.37
CA VAL A 335 -2.94 3.92 5.94
C VAL A 335 -4.03 3.36 6.84
N MET A 336 -4.46 2.11 6.60
CA MET A 336 -5.55 1.44 7.32
C MET A 336 -5.41 1.55 8.85
N ASN A 337 -4.24 1.25 9.40
CA ASN A 337 -4.04 1.31 10.85
C ASN A 337 -4.17 2.73 11.41
N ASP A 338 -3.69 3.73 10.67
CA ASP A 338 -3.80 5.13 11.08
C ASP A 338 -5.27 5.57 11.07
N MET A 339 -6.04 5.18 10.04
CA MET A 339 -7.49 5.44 9.93
C MET A 339 -8.28 4.77 11.07
N LEU A 340 -7.91 3.54 11.45
CA LEU A 340 -8.57 2.80 12.52
C LEU A 340 -8.15 3.25 13.94
N GLY A 341 -7.08 4.04 14.06
CA GLY A 341 -6.49 4.36 15.38
C GLY A 341 -5.86 3.14 16.06
N ASP A 342 -5.24 2.24 15.28
CA ASP A 342 -4.65 0.99 15.79
C ASP A 342 -3.33 1.23 16.56
N LEU A 343 -2.75 0.18 17.14
CA LEU A 343 -1.47 0.21 17.84
C LEU A 343 -0.28 0.31 16.87
N THR A 344 -0.10 1.47 16.23
CA THR A 344 0.96 1.71 15.24
C THR A 344 2.31 2.10 15.84
N SER A 345 2.38 2.39 17.14
CA SER A 345 3.65 2.69 17.83
C SER A 345 3.60 2.33 19.31
N ALA A 346 4.78 2.13 19.91
CA ALA A 346 4.92 1.84 21.34
C ALA A 346 4.25 2.90 22.22
N GLY A 347 4.18 4.17 21.79
CA GLY A 347 3.55 5.16 22.64
C GLY A 347 2.03 5.22 22.59
N HIS A 348 1.34 4.49 21.70
CA HIS A 348 -0.09 4.20 21.91
C HIS A 348 -0.27 3.36 23.18
N VAL A 349 0.63 2.40 23.41
CA VAL A 349 0.62 1.59 24.64
C VAL A 349 1.00 2.44 25.85
N ILE A 350 2.06 3.26 25.75
CA ILE A 350 2.50 4.12 26.86
C ILE A 350 1.40 5.12 27.24
N ALA A 351 0.72 5.74 26.27
CA ALA A 351 -0.39 6.64 26.53
C ALA A 351 -1.53 5.95 27.29
N GLY A 352 -1.94 4.76 26.83
CA GLY A 352 -3.00 3.99 27.51
C GLY A 352 -2.61 3.53 28.92
N LEU A 353 -1.35 3.19 29.16
CA LEU A 353 -0.87 2.84 30.51
C LEU A 353 -0.82 4.06 31.45
N ALA A 354 -0.54 5.26 30.93
CA ALA A 354 -0.50 6.50 31.72
C ALA A 354 -1.89 6.99 32.14
N GLU A 355 -2.91 6.83 31.29
CA GLU A 355 -4.30 7.22 31.62
C GLU A 355 -4.89 6.41 32.78
N HIS A 356 -4.39 5.20 33.01
CA HIS A 356 -4.79 4.37 34.14
C HIS A 356 -4.32 4.89 35.51
N GLU A 357 -3.39 5.84 35.56
CA GLU A 357 -3.00 6.50 36.83
C GLU A 357 -3.96 7.65 37.22
N ASP A 358 -4.77 8.17 36.28
CA ASP A 358 -5.60 9.39 36.48
C ASP A 358 -7.10 9.24 36.11
N ALA A 359 -7.60 8.04 35.77
CA ALA A 359 -8.93 7.90 35.19
C ALA A 359 -10.12 8.06 36.19
N SER A 360 -10.86 9.18 36.05
CA SER A 360 -12.34 9.20 36.17
C SER A 360 -12.99 8.70 34.86
N PRO A 361 -14.20 8.12 34.90
CA PRO A 361 -14.81 7.50 33.72
C PRO A 361 -15.18 8.55 32.67
N ALA A 362 -14.53 8.50 31.51
CA ALA A 362 -14.82 9.37 30.37
C ALA A 362 -16.10 8.93 29.62
N THR A 363 -16.82 9.94 29.14
CA THR A 363 -18.16 9.97 28.57
C THR A 363 -18.31 9.31 27.20
N SER A 364 -19.56 8.94 26.91
CA SER A 364 -20.11 8.27 25.73
C SER A 364 -19.71 8.84 24.37
N GLY A 365 -18.86 8.11 23.64
CA GLY A 365 -18.83 8.15 22.17
C GLY A 365 -20.02 7.36 21.57
N PRO A 366 -20.28 7.47 20.26
CA PRO A 366 -21.33 6.71 19.61
C PRO A 366 -21.12 5.21 19.86
N ALA A 367 -22.17 4.52 20.29
CA ALA A 367 -22.12 3.10 20.57
C ALA A 367 -21.71 2.36 19.27
N PRO A 368 -20.62 1.58 19.30
CA PRO A 368 -20.23 0.86 18.11
C PRO A 368 -21.28 -0.17 17.68
N PRO A 369 -21.23 -0.65 16.43
CA PRO A 369 -22.16 -1.67 15.98
C PRO A 369 -22.00 -2.95 16.82
N VAL A 370 -23.13 -3.45 17.30
CA VAL A 370 -23.25 -4.75 17.96
C VAL A 370 -22.90 -5.85 16.95
N MET A 371 -22.37 -6.99 17.42
CA MET A 371 -22.11 -8.14 16.55
C MET A 371 -23.31 -8.44 15.66
N CYS A 372 -23.08 -8.57 14.35
CA CYS A 372 -24.08 -9.15 13.46
C CYS A 372 -24.39 -10.57 13.96
N SER A 373 -25.67 -10.86 14.21
CA SER A 373 -26.13 -12.14 14.76
C SER A 373 -25.73 -13.35 13.91
N ASP A 374 -25.41 -13.10 12.63
CA ASP A 374 -25.22 -14.12 11.60
C ASP A 374 -23.73 -14.40 11.30
N ALA A 375 -22.81 -13.77 12.04
CA ALA A 375 -21.39 -14.09 11.92
C ALA A 375 -21.10 -15.54 12.36
N PRO A 376 -20.18 -16.27 11.70
CA PRO A 376 -19.85 -17.63 12.09
C PRO A 376 -19.42 -17.69 13.56
N PRO A 377 -20.04 -18.57 14.38
CA PRO A 377 -19.70 -18.64 15.79
C PRO A 377 -18.24 -19.09 15.97
N PRO A 378 -17.54 -18.58 16.98
CA PRO A 378 -16.19 -19.04 17.27
C PRO A 378 -16.20 -20.53 17.65
N PRO A 379 -15.07 -21.25 17.52
CA PRO A 379 -14.95 -22.62 18.03
C PRO A 379 -15.36 -22.71 19.51
N LYS A 380 -15.90 -23.86 19.94
CA LYS A 380 -16.44 -24.06 21.32
C LYS A 380 -15.46 -23.69 22.44
N PHE A 381 -14.15 -23.76 22.20
CA PHE A 381 -13.10 -23.45 23.17
C PHE A 381 -12.63 -21.99 23.15
N VAL A 382 -13.20 -21.14 22.28
CA VAL A 382 -12.83 -19.73 22.13
C VAL A 382 -13.89 -18.83 22.74
N ARG A 383 -13.45 -17.92 23.62
CA ARG A 383 -14.25 -16.81 24.14
C ARG A 383 -13.78 -15.52 23.49
N ASN A 384 -14.71 -14.71 22.97
CA ASN A 384 -14.40 -13.35 22.50
C ASN A 384 -14.27 -12.41 23.71
N PHE A 385 -13.09 -11.82 23.90
CA PHE A 385 -12.79 -10.88 24.99
C PHE A 385 -13.00 -9.40 24.62
N ALA A 386 -13.35 -9.09 23.37
CA ALA A 386 -13.70 -7.73 22.95
C ALA A 386 -15.15 -7.34 23.31
N GLY A 387 -15.89 -8.22 23.99
CA GLY A 387 -17.33 -8.08 24.25
C GLY A 387 -17.72 -6.74 24.91
N PRO A 388 -18.90 -6.17 24.58
CA PRO A 388 -19.96 -6.67 23.69
C PRO A 388 -19.68 -6.46 22.18
N TRP A 389 -18.47 -6.05 21.81
CA TRP A 389 -18.11 -5.66 20.45
C TRP A 389 -17.49 -6.79 19.62
N SER A 390 -17.47 -6.59 18.30
CA SER A 390 -16.62 -7.35 17.37
C SER A 390 -15.62 -6.40 16.74
N ILE A 391 -14.32 -6.65 16.92
CA ILE A 391 -13.24 -5.89 16.26
C ILE A 391 -13.42 -5.94 14.73
N GLY A 392 -13.88 -7.06 14.19
CA GLY A 392 -14.20 -7.18 12.77
C GLY A 392 -15.34 -6.24 12.34
N ALA A 393 -16.43 -6.20 13.10
CA ALA A 393 -17.57 -5.32 12.80
C ALA A 393 -17.20 -3.83 12.96
N LEU A 394 -16.42 -3.49 14.00
CA LEU A 394 -15.85 -2.16 14.19
C LEU A 394 -15.03 -1.71 13.00
N ARG A 395 -14.14 -2.61 12.52
CA ARG A 395 -13.27 -2.34 11.37
C ARG A 395 -14.08 -2.12 10.10
N ILE A 396 -15.10 -2.94 9.85
CA ILE A 396 -16.00 -2.79 8.69
C ILE A 396 -16.71 -1.43 8.74
N ALA A 397 -17.30 -1.08 9.89
CA ALA A 397 -18.02 0.18 10.04
C ALA A 397 -17.10 1.40 9.88
N ALA A 398 -15.88 1.35 10.41
CA ALA A 398 -14.88 2.42 10.22
C ALA A 398 -14.48 2.58 8.76
N VAL A 399 -14.26 1.47 8.03
CA VAL A 399 -13.97 1.51 6.59
C VAL A 399 -15.15 2.07 5.79
N GLN A 400 -16.40 1.70 6.12
CA GLN A 400 -17.60 2.25 5.49
C GLN A 400 -17.76 3.75 5.76
N ALA A 401 -17.51 4.18 7.00
CA ALA A 401 -17.52 5.59 7.38
C ALA A 401 -16.44 6.39 6.62
N TYR A 402 -15.24 5.84 6.47
CA TYR A 402 -14.19 6.44 5.65
C TYR A 402 -14.61 6.60 4.19
N VAL A 403 -15.17 5.54 3.57
CA VAL A 403 -15.68 5.60 2.20
C VAL A 403 -16.72 6.70 2.07
N GLN A 404 -17.69 6.75 2.98
CA GLN A 404 -18.74 7.78 2.97
C GLN A 404 -18.17 9.20 3.09
N ALA A 405 -17.28 9.42 4.06
CA ALA A 405 -16.66 10.73 4.31
C ALA A 405 -15.81 11.23 3.14
N VAL A 406 -15.16 10.34 2.39
CA VAL A 406 -14.46 10.71 1.15
C VAL A 406 -15.47 11.08 0.07
N ARG A 407 -16.53 10.30 -0.10
CA ARG A 407 -17.54 10.49 -1.16
C ARG A 407 -18.32 11.79 -1.00
N ASP A 408 -18.68 12.16 0.22
CA ASP A 408 -19.37 13.43 0.51
C ASP A 408 -18.43 14.62 0.75
N ARG A 409 -17.11 14.39 0.64
CA ARG A 409 -16.04 15.36 0.90
C ARG A 409 -16.07 15.96 2.30
N SER A 410 -16.63 15.26 3.29
CA SER A 410 -16.44 15.63 4.70
C SER A 410 -15.03 15.31 5.19
N PHE A 411 -14.30 14.44 4.47
CA PHE A 411 -12.89 14.14 4.71
C PHE A 411 -12.03 14.36 3.45
N PRO A 412 -10.82 14.94 3.60
CA PRO A 412 -10.30 15.61 4.80
C PRO A 412 -11.00 16.94 5.09
N ASP A 413 -11.04 17.34 6.37
CA ASP A 413 -11.40 18.69 6.79
C ASP A 413 -10.21 19.62 6.52
N ASP A 414 -10.29 20.46 5.49
CA ASP A 414 -9.19 21.33 5.05
C ASP A 414 -8.69 22.32 6.12
N ASP A 415 -9.48 22.60 7.16
CA ASP A 415 -9.06 23.48 8.25
C ASP A 415 -8.30 22.74 9.36
N LYS A 416 -8.53 21.43 9.53
CA LYS A 416 -7.91 20.63 10.61
C LYS A 416 -6.86 19.64 10.11
N GLU A 417 -7.03 19.14 8.89
CA GLU A 417 -6.34 17.95 8.38
C GLU A 417 -5.50 18.23 7.13
N ALA A 418 -5.37 19.50 6.73
CA ALA A 418 -4.64 19.89 5.53
C ALA A 418 -3.57 20.97 5.76
N TYR A 419 -2.66 21.08 4.81
CA TYR A 419 -1.54 22.01 4.86
C TYR A 419 -1.82 23.28 4.05
N LYS A 420 -1.33 24.43 4.55
CA LYS A 420 -1.48 25.73 3.90
C LYS A 420 -0.15 26.16 3.26
N ILE A 421 -0.25 26.86 2.13
CA ILE A 421 0.86 27.57 1.50
C ILE A 421 0.76 29.07 1.84
N ASN A 422 1.91 29.73 2.00
CA ASN A 422 1.94 31.18 2.22
C ASN A 422 1.29 31.92 1.03
N ARG A 423 0.56 33.00 1.30
CA ARG A 423 -0.16 33.78 0.28
C ARG A 423 0.75 34.38 -0.79
N GLU A 424 1.95 34.82 -0.42
CA GLU A 424 2.93 35.42 -1.34
C GLU A 424 3.54 34.36 -2.25
N GLU A 425 3.95 33.22 -1.68
CA GLU A 425 4.41 32.05 -2.43
C GLU A 425 3.34 31.55 -3.41
N TRP A 426 2.08 31.51 -2.97
CA TRP A 426 0.97 31.12 -3.83
C TRP A 426 0.74 32.09 -4.99
N ARG A 427 0.86 33.40 -4.76
CA ARG A 427 0.78 34.40 -5.84
C ARG A 427 1.91 34.24 -6.84
N SER A 428 3.15 34.11 -6.35
CA SER A 428 4.33 33.87 -7.19
C SER A 428 4.18 32.62 -8.05
N PHE A 429 3.62 31.55 -7.50
CA PHE A 429 3.29 30.34 -8.26
C PHE A 429 2.24 30.60 -9.36
N LEU A 430 1.15 31.29 -9.04
CA LEU A 430 0.10 31.61 -10.02
C LEU A 430 0.59 32.57 -11.12
N ASP A 431 1.48 33.50 -10.81
CA ASP A 431 2.07 34.40 -11.82
C ASP A 431 2.87 33.63 -12.89
N GLN A 432 3.42 32.46 -12.53
CA GLN A 432 4.19 31.59 -13.44
C GLN A 432 3.31 30.66 -14.27
N HIS A 433 2.19 30.17 -13.72
CA HIS A 433 1.40 29.09 -14.32
C HIS A 433 -0.04 29.49 -14.69
N GLY A 434 -0.42 30.73 -14.40
CA GLY A 434 -1.79 31.21 -14.53
C GLY A 434 -2.72 30.63 -13.46
N THR A 435 -4.02 30.91 -13.60
CA THR A 435 -5.05 30.25 -12.80
C THR A 435 -5.49 28.97 -13.50
N ALA A 436 -5.76 27.91 -12.73
CA ALA A 436 -6.42 26.74 -13.26
C ALA A 436 -7.83 27.17 -13.68
N SER A 437 -8.06 27.31 -14.99
CA SER A 437 -9.41 27.50 -15.51
C SER A 437 -10.14 26.17 -15.36
N PRO A 438 -11.36 26.14 -14.81
CA PRO A 438 -12.18 24.93 -14.88
C PRO A 438 -12.39 24.62 -16.37
N SER A 439 -11.98 23.42 -16.80
CA SER A 439 -12.25 22.93 -18.15
C SER A 439 -13.74 23.06 -18.42
N SER A 440 -14.09 23.91 -19.39
CA SER A 440 -15.45 24.14 -19.88
C SER A 440 -16.06 22.92 -20.56
#